data_AF-A0A9D1AVH8-F1
#
_entry.id   AF-A0A9D1AVH8-F1
#
_cell.length_a   1.000
_cell.length_b   1.000
_cell.length_c   1.000
_cell.angle_alpha   90.00
_cell.angle_beta   90.00
_cell.angle_gamma   90.00
#
_symmetry.space_group_name_H-M   'P 1'
#
loop_
_entity.id
_entity.type
_entity.pdbx_description
1 polymer ?
#
loop_
_entity_poly.entity_id
_entity_poly.type
_entity_poly.pdbx_seq_one_letter_code
_entity_poly.pdbx_strand_id
1 'polypeptide(L)'
;MGDPDRPWDVVLLGATGFTGQLVAEHLLRSHPDLRWAIAGRDPHKLRDVKMGLVGMDHRAGAIGTQVVELQDRQAMRSLAAGARVLVTTVGPYSQHGDPVVDAAVEAGTHYLDVTGEPPFVSGIRRRHSRTARDKGIKVVSCCGFDSIPADLGARFTVQQLHHGPKQVCAYLRVKARPSGGSWASLVESLSGSAPSGKLRRPRTRPPRLHRAPEEAGGGWALPLPVIDQSVV
;
A
#
# COMPACT_ATOMS: atom_id res chain seq x y z
N MET A 1 23.39 -5.99 -5.45
CA MET A 1 23.94 -5.10 -6.49
C MET A 1 22.80 -4.59 -7.34
N GLY A 2 22.70 -3.26 -7.52
CA GLY A 2 21.59 -2.62 -8.22
C GLY A 2 21.67 -2.84 -9.74
N ASP A 3 20.51 -2.88 -10.38
CA ASP A 3 20.38 -2.81 -11.83
C ASP A 3 20.86 -1.42 -12.30
N PRO A 4 21.97 -1.29 -13.05
CA PRO A 4 22.54 0.00 -13.43
C PRO A 4 21.60 0.81 -14.33
N ASP A 5 20.62 0.18 -14.98
CA ASP A 5 19.66 0.87 -15.86
C ASP A 5 18.54 1.59 -15.08
N ARG A 6 18.44 1.35 -13.76
CA ARG A 6 17.42 1.95 -12.90
C ARG A 6 18.02 3.03 -11.99
N PRO A 7 17.71 4.33 -12.20
CA PRO A 7 18.26 5.41 -11.39
C PRO A 7 17.84 5.35 -9.92
N TRP A 8 16.69 4.75 -9.61
CA TRP A 8 16.13 4.71 -8.26
C TRP A 8 15.97 3.28 -7.75
N ASP A 9 16.46 3.02 -6.54
CA ASP A 9 16.14 1.83 -5.78
C ASP A 9 14.68 1.85 -5.33
N VAL A 10 14.18 3.02 -4.92
CA VAL A 10 12.78 3.24 -4.53
C VAL A 10 12.24 4.54 -5.13
N VAL A 11 11.00 4.50 -5.63
CA VAL A 11 10.22 5.71 -5.90
C VAL A 11 8.98 5.70 -5.01
N LEU A 12 8.79 6.79 -4.26
CA LEU A 12 7.63 7.01 -3.40
C LEU A 12 6.61 7.93 -4.08
N LEU A 13 5.59 7.35 -4.68
CA LEU A 13 4.47 8.07 -5.27
C LEU A 13 3.42 8.42 -4.21
N GLY A 14 3.06 9.70 -4.13
CA GLY A 14 2.14 10.21 -3.08
C GLY A 14 2.86 10.82 -1.89
N ALA A 15 4.12 11.22 -2.06
CA ALA A 15 4.96 11.79 -0.99
C ALA A 15 4.39 13.05 -0.32
N THR A 16 3.48 13.76 -0.99
CA THR A 16 2.82 14.96 -0.43
C THR A 16 1.68 14.62 0.52
N GLY A 17 1.20 13.37 0.55
CA GLY A 17 0.15 12.92 1.46
C GLY A 17 0.70 12.59 2.85
N PHE A 18 -0.19 12.48 3.84
CA PHE A 18 0.18 12.21 5.23
C PHE A 18 1.06 10.95 5.38
N THR A 19 0.60 9.80 4.88
CA THR A 19 1.39 8.56 4.93
C THR A 19 2.68 8.67 4.11
N GLY A 20 2.63 9.34 2.96
CA GLY A 20 3.80 9.57 2.11
C GLY A 20 4.91 10.34 2.84
N GLN A 21 4.56 11.39 3.60
CA GLN A 21 5.54 12.15 4.39
C GLN A 21 6.19 11.28 5.47
N LEU A 22 5.41 10.47 6.20
CA LEU A 22 5.94 9.55 7.21
C LEU A 22 6.88 8.49 6.60
N VAL A 23 6.52 7.95 5.43
CA VAL A 23 7.39 7.00 4.70
C VAL A 23 8.67 7.70 4.26
N ALA A 24 8.58 8.92 3.73
CA ALA A 24 9.74 9.69 3.29
C ALA A 24 10.73 9.96 4.44
N GLU A 25 10.23 10.39 5.60
CA GLU A 25 11.03 10.57 6.82
C GLU A 25 11.66 9.26 7.31
N HIS A 26 10.93 8.15 7.22
CA HIS A 26 11.43 6.85 7.64
C HIS A 26 12.56 6.36 6.71
N LEU A 27 12.39 6.49 5.39
CA LEU A 27 13.41 6.15 4.40
C LEU A 27 14.68 6.97 4.62
N LEU A 28 14.55 8.28 4.83
CA LEU A 28 15.67 9.18 5.10
C LEU A 28 16.46 8.76 6.35
N ARG A 29 15.76 8.44 7.45
CA ARG A 29 16.39 8.08 8.72
C ARG A 29 17.00 6.68 8.73
N SER A 30 16.32 5.72 8.12
CA SER A 30 16.64 4.29 8.28
C SER A 30 17.50 3.74 7.14
N HIS A 31 17.53 4.42 5.99
CA HIS A 31 18.21 3.96 4.79
C HIS A 31 19.07 5.06 4.15
N PRO A 32 20.18 5.45 4.79
CA PRO A 32 21.00 6.59 4.35
C PRO A 32 21.67 6.41 2.98
N ASP A 33 21.93 5.16 2.57
CA ASP A 33 22.57 4.83 1.29
C ASP A 33 21.57 4.55 0.16
N LEU A 34 20.27 4.73 0.42
CA LEU A 34 19.23 4.46 -0.56
C LEU A 34 19.21 5.54 -1.63
N ARG A 35 19.20 5.14 -2.91
CA ARG A 35 18.94 6.06 -4.02
C ARG A 35 17.44 6.07 -4.28
N TRP A 36 16.75 7.13 -3.90
CA TRP A 36 15.31 7.19 -4.02
C TRP A 36 14.79 8.56 -4.44
N ALA A 37 13.55 8.57 -4.92
CA ALA A 37 12.86 9.78 -5.33
C ALA A 37 11.46 9.89 -4.70
N ILE A 38 11.05 11.12 -4.41
CA ILE A 38 9.66 11.46 -4.10
C ILE A 38 8.92 11.82 -5.39
N ALA A 39 7.69 11.33 -5.52
CA ALA A 39 6.86 11.55 -6.69
C ALA A 39 5.44 12.02 -6.33
N GLY A 40 4.87 12.87 -7.18
CA GLY A 40 3.56 13.45 -7.01
C GLY A 40 3.21 14.45 -8.11
N ARG A 41 1.95 14.87 -8.16
CA ARG A 41 1.42 15.76 -9.22
C ARG A 41 1.75 17.24 -9.04
N ASP A 42 2.02 17.68 -7.80
CA ASP A 42 2.18 19.09 -7.46
C ASP A 42 3.66 19.40 -7.20
N PRO A 43 4.35 20.12 -8.11
CA PRO A 43 5.77 20.41 -7.97
C PRO A 43 6.08 21.29 -6.75
N HIS A 44 5.18 22.20 -6.38
CA HIS A 44 5.39 23.07 -5.23
C HIS A 44 5.32 22.28 -3.93
N LYS A 45 4.30 21.42 -3.77
CA LYS A 45 4.20 20.56 -2.58
C LYS A 45 5.34 19.56 -2.48
N LEU A 46 5.81 19.01 -3.60
CA LEU A 46 6.99 18.14 -3.60
C LEU A 46 8.25 18.88 -3.16
N ARG A 47 8.44 20.12 -3.61
CA ARG A 47 9.54 20.97 -3.14
C ARG A 47 9.44 21.21 -1.64
N ASP A 48 8.26 21.53 -1.12
CA ASP A 48 8.07 21.79 0.31
C ASP A 48 8.37 20.54 1.16
N VAL A 49 7.93 19.35 0.71
CA VAL A 49 8.31 18.08 1.34
C VAL A 49 9.83 17.88 1.31
N LYS A 50 10.48 18.07 0.16
CA LYS A 50 11.94 17.93 0.05
C LYS A 50 12.67 18.90 0.97
N MET A 51 12.23 20.16 1.05
CA MET A 51 12.83 21.16 1.94
C MET A 51 12.63 20.80 3.41
N GLY A 52 11.47 20.27 3.79
CA GLY A 52 11.24 19.74 5.13
C GLY A 52 12.20 18.61 5.47
N LEU A 53 12.41 17.66 4.55
CA LEU A 53 13.38 16.57 4.71
C LEU A 53 14.81 17.09 4.82
N VAL A 54 15.21 18.09 4.02
CA VAL A 54 16.54 18.74 4.11
C VAL A 54 16.73 19.43 5.47
N GLY A 55 15.67 20.02 6.03
CA GLY A 55 15.69 20.59 7.37
C GLY A 55 15.90 19.54 8.47
N MET A 56 15.51 18.28 8.24
CA MET A 56 15.78 17.17 9.16
C MET A 56 17.18 16.58 8.96
N ASP A 57 17.61 16.45 7.70
CA ASP A 57 18.92 15.92 7.33
C ASP A 57 19.36 16.46 5.96
N HIS A 58 20.49 17.16 5.93
CA HIS A 58 21.09 17.71 4.70
C HIS A 58 21.28 16.69 3.57
N ARG A 59 21.44 15.41 3.88
CA ARG A 59 21.56 14.32 2.87
C ARG A 59 20.32 14.22 1.99
N ALA A 60 19.17 14.68 2.47
CA ALA A 60 17.94 14.74 1.68
C ALA A 60 18.06 15.60 0.41
N GLY A 61 19.09 16.45 0.28
CA GLY A 61 19.38 17.19 -0.94
C GLY A 61 19.56 16.28 -2.16
N ALA A 62 20.09 15.07 -1.95
CA ALA A 62 20.31 14.07 -3.00
C ALA A 62 19.05 13.29 -3.42
N ILE A 63 17.94 13.42 -2.69
CA ILE A 63 16.67 12.74 -3.02
C ILE A 63 16.13 13.28 -4.35
N GLY A 64 15.80 12.39 -5.28
CA GLY A 64 15.17 12.77 -6.54
C GLY A 64 13.76 13.34 -6.37
N THR A 65 13.33 14.18 -7.30
CA THR A 65 11.93 14.63 -7.38
C THR A 65 11.38 14.28 -8.76
N GLN A 66 10.21 13.66 -8.80
CA GLN A 66 9.53 13.26 -10.04
C GLN A 66 8.10 13.81 -10.05
N VAL A 67 7.85 14.78 -10.93
CA VAL A 67 6.50 15.33 -11.09
C VAL A 67 5.75 14.43 -12.06
N VAL A 68 4.60 13.92 -11.61
CA VAL A 68 3.83 12.98 -12.43
C VAL A 68 2.35 13.02 -12.12
N GLU A 69 1.55 13.01 -13.19
CA GLU A 69 0.11 12.86 -13.10
C GLU A 69 -0.30 11.41 -13.35
N LEU A 70 -1.25 10.90 -12.57
CA LEU A 70 -1.73 9.52 -12.68
C LEU A 70 -2.40 9.21 -14.03
N GLN A 71 -2.91 10.25 -14.71
CA GLN A 71 -3.55 10.11 -16.01
C GLN A 71 -2.54 10.05 -17.16
N ASP A 72 -1.30 10.50 -16.93
CA ASP A 72 -0.23 10.41 -17.93
C ASP A 72 0.40 9.02 -17.90
N ARG A 73 -0.10 8.16 -18.80
CA ARG A 73 0.39 6.79 -18.95
C ARG A 73 1.86 6.73 -19.32
N GLN A 74 2.36 7.66 -20.14
CA GLN A 74 3.74 7.63 -20.58
C GLN A 74 4.66 8.02 -19.44
N ALA A 75 4.32 9.08 -18.70
CA ALA A 75 5.07 9.46 -17.51
C ALA A 75 5.03 8.39 -16.42
N MET A 76 3.90 7.70 -16.22
CA MET A 76 3.80 6.58 -15.28
C MET A 76 4.66 5.38 -15.67
N ARG A 77 4.72 5.05 -16.96
CA ARG A 77 5.65 4.01 -17.47
C ARG A 77 7.10 4.39 -17.25
N SER A 78 7.48 5.63 -17.55
CA SER A 78 8.84 6.14 -17.31
C SER A 78 9.20 6.11 -15.82
N LEU A 79 8.27 6.52 -14.95
CA LEU A 79 8.48 6.47 -13.50
C LEU A 79 8.70 5.04 -13.01
N ALA A 80 7.84 4.11 -13.45
CA ALA A 80 7.93 2.70 -13.07
C ALA A 80 9.22 2.07 -13.59
N ALA A 81 9.60 2.31 -14.86
CA ALA A 81 10.81 1.78 -15.47
C ALA A 81 12.09 2.27 -14.77
N GLY A 82 12.07 3.50 -14.24
CA GLY A 82 13.21 4.07 -13.52
C GLY A 82 13.41 3.57 -12.09
N ALA A 83 12.51 2.74 -11.58
CA ALA A 83 12.51 2.29 -10.18
C ALA A 83 12.69 0.77 -10.07
N ARG A 84 13.43 0.31 -9.06
CA ARG A 84 13.43 -1.11 -8.68
C ARG A 84 12.19 -1.47 -7.87
N VAL A 85 11.75 -0.56 -7.00
CA VAL A 85 10.51 -0.65 -6.23
C VAL A 85 9.72 0.64 -6.39
N LEU A 86 8.47 0.53 -6.84
CA LEU A 86 7.50 1.61 -6.83
C LEU A 86 6.56 1.44 -5.63
N VAL A 87 6.65 2.37 -4.69
CA VAL A 87 5.78 2.47 -3.51
C VAL A 87 4.73 3.54 -3.79
N THR A 88 3.45 3.24 -3.57
CA THR A 88 2.38 4.24 -3.67
C THR A 88 1.61 4.39 -2.36
N THR A 89 1.35 5.64 -2.01
CA THR A 89 0.43 6.03 -0.93
C THR A 89 -0.74 6.85 -1.47
N VAL A 90 -1.05 6.72 -2.76
CA VAL A 90 -2.09 7.50 -3.45
C VAL A 90 -3.41 6.71 -3.46
N GLY A 91 -4.31 7.09 -2.56
CA GLY A 91 -5.71 6.64 -2.56
C GLY A 91 -6.68 7.74 -3.04
N PRO A 92 -7.95 7.41 -3.32
CA PRO A 92 -8.54 6.06 -3.29
C PRO A 92 -8.00 5.13 -4.40
N TYR A 93 -7.65 3.90 -4.05
CA TYR A 93 -6.92 2.97 -4.94
C TYR A 93 -7.81 2.38 -6.04
N SER A 94 -9.08 2.15 -5.76
CA SER A 94 -10.09 1.79 -6.76
C SER A 94 -10.20 2.78 -7.92
N GLN A 95 -9.86 4.06 -7.69
CA GLN A 95 -9.91 5.10 -8.71
C GLN A 95 -8.55 5.39 -9.34
N HIS A 96 -7.47 5.26 -8.56
CA HIS A 96 -6.15 5.78 -8.92
C HIS A 96 -5.04 4.73 -8.96
N GLY A 97 -5.27 3.54 -8.39
CA GLY A 97 -4.26 2.52 -8.21
C GLY A 97 -3.98 1.69 -9.46
N ASP A 98 -4.99 1.46 -10.30
CA ASP A 98 -4.89 0.60 -11.49
C ASP A 98 -3.79 1.08 -12.46
N PRO A 99 -3.73 2.37 -12.87
CA PRO A 99 -2.65 2.85 -13.74
C PRO A 99 -1.24 2.65 -13.17
N VAL A 100 -1.10 2.72 -11.84
CA VAL A 100 0.20 2.62 -11.16
C VAL A 100 0.68 1.18 -11.11
N VAL A 101 -0.18 0.24 -10.72
CA VAL A 101 0.17 -1.19 -10.68
C VAL A 101 0.37 -1.75 -12.08
N ASP A 102 -0.41 -1.28 -13.06
CA ASP A 102 -0.26 -1.65 -14.47
C ASP A 102 1.12 -1.25 -14.98
N ALA A 103 1.51 0.02 -14.76
CA ALA A 103 2.83 0.52 -15.15
C ALA A 103 3.98 -0.24 -14.48
N ALA A 104 3.86 -0.55 -13.19
CA ALA A 104 4.88 -1.33 -12.47
C ALA A 104 5.03 -2.74 -13.04
N VAL A 105 3.92 -3.45 -13.28
CA VAL A 105 3.94 -4.81 -13.81
C VAL A 105 4.41 -4.84 -15.27
N GLU A 106 4.02 -3.85 -16.08
CA GLU A 106 4.53 -3.67 -17.45
C GLU A 106 6.04 -3.44 -17.45
N ALA A 107 6.55 -2.58 -16.58
CA ALA A 107 7.97 -2.24 -16.48
C ALA A 107 8.86 -3.32 -15.82
N GLY A 108 8.26 -4.36 -15.22
CA GLY A 108 9.02 -5.35 -14.45
C GLY A 108 9.57 -4.76 -13.14
N THR A 109 8.81 -3.86 -12.53
CA THR A 109 9.15 -3.14 -11.30
C THR A 109 8.37 -3.75 -10.13
N HIS A 110 9.02 -3.90 -8.98
CA HIS A 110 8.32 -4.35 -7.78
C HIS A 110 7.34 -3.26 -7.33
N TYR A 111 6.17 -3.67 -6.86
CA TYR A 111 5.09 -2.76 -6.47
C TYR A 111 4.72 -2.97 -5.01
N LEU A 112 4.50 -1.86 -4.31
CA LEU A 112 4.01 -1.86 -2.94
C LEU A 112 2.98 -0.75 -2.71
N ASP A 113 1.90 -1.07 -1.99
CA ASP A 113 0.87 -0.10 -1.60
C ASP A 113 0.46 -0.26 -0.13
N VAL A 114 -0.30 0.71 0.38
CA VAL A 114 -0.92 0.67 1.72
C VAL A 114 -2.45 0.56 1.64
N THR A 115 -2.98 -0.04 0.57
CA THR A 115 -4.42 -0.12 0.33
C THR A 115 -5.14 -1.00 1.35
N GLY A 116 -6.36 -0.61 1.72
CA GLY A 116 -7.30 -1.45 2.47
C GLY A 116 -8.48 -1.93 1.61
N GLU A 117 -8.47 -1.69 0.30
CA GLU A 117 -9.66 -1.81 -0.56
C GLU A 117 -9.77 -3.23 -1.20
N PRO A 118 -10.70 -4.10 -0.76
CA PRO A 118 -10.77 -5.48 -1.24
C PRO A 118 -11.00 -5.66 -2.75
N PRO A 119 -11.90 -4.90 -3.41
CA PRO A 119 -12.10 -5.01 -4.85
C PRO A 119 -10.83 -4.73 -5.65
N PHE A 120 -10.02 -3.76 -5.20
CA PHE A 120 -8.78 -3.37 -5.85
C PHE A 120 -7.74 -4.50 -5.77
N VAL A 121 -7.47 -5.03 -4.57
CA VAL A 121 -6.49 -6.13 -4.40
C VAL A 121 -6.91 -7.40 -5.11
N SER A 122 -8.20 -7.78 -5.05
CA SER A 122 -8.73 -8.90 -5.84
C SER A 122 -8.59 -8.67 -7.35
N GLY A 123 -8.75 -7.42 -7.78
CA GLY A 123 -8.46 -6.94 -9.14
C GLY A 123 -7.00 -7.19 -9.53
N ILE A 124 -6.05 -6.69 -8.73
CA ILE A 124 -4.61 -6.86 -8.96
C ILE A 124 -4.26 -8.34 -9.10
N ARG A 125 -4.70 -9.17 -8.14
CA ARG A 125 -4.40 -10.61 -8.13
C ARG A 125 -4.89 -11.29 -9.41
N ARG A 126 -6.09 -10.98 -9.86
CA ARG A 126 -6.66 -11.55 -11.09
C ARG A 126 -5.92 -11.09 -12.35
N ARG A 127 -5.58 -9.80 -12.43
CA ARG A 127 -4.99 -9.19 -13.65
C ARG A 127 -3.49 -9.45 -13.77
N HIS A 128 -2.74 -9.51 -12.66
CA HIS A 128 -1.28 -9.46 -12.71
C HIS A 128 -0.54 -10.67 -12.13
N SER A 129 -1.20 -11.60 -11.42
CA SER A 129 -0.47 -12.71 -10.75
C SER A 129 0.42 -13.52 -11.70
N ARG A 130 -0.07 -13.82 -12.91
CA ARG A 130 0.70 -14.59 -13.90
C ARG A 130 1.90 -13.78 -14.40
N THR A 131 1.66 -12.58 -14.93
CA THR A 131 2.70 -11.69 -15.45
C THR A 131 3.76 -11.37 -14.40
N ALA A 132 3.35 -11.14 -13.15
CA ALA A 132 4.27 -10.87 -12.04
C ALA A 132 5.18 -12.07 -11.77
N ARG A 133 4.64 -13.30 -11.78
CA ARG A 133 5.44 -14.54 -11.65
C ARG A 133 6.38 -14.73 -12.82
N ASP A 134 5.88 -14.58 -14.05
CA ASP A 134 6.66 -14.76 -15.27
C ASP A 134 7.85 -13.77 -15.35
N LYS A 135 7.66 -12.55 -14.83
CA LYS A 135 8.73 -11.53 -14.74
C LYS A 135 9.57 -11.58 -13.46
N GLY A 136 9.24 -12.46 -12.51
CA GLY A 136 9.94 -12.54 -11.22
C GLY A 136 9.78 -11.30 -10.33
N ILE A 137 8.68 -10.55 -10.46
CA ILE A 137 8.42 -9.35 -9.66
C ILE A 137 7.45 -9.60 -8.52
N LYS A 138 7.60 -8.83 -7.45
CA LYS A 138 6.71 -8.84 -6.29
C LYS A 138 5.72 -7.69 -6.38
N VAL A 139 4.45 -8.01 -6.18
CA VAL A 139 3.34 -7.05 -6.05
C VAL A 139 2.75 -7.29 -4.67
N VAL A 140 2.96 -6.34 -3.76
CA VAL A 140 2.59 -6.49 -2.35
C VAL A 140 1.64 -5.37 -1.95
N SER A 141 0.37 -5.71 -1.78
CA SER A 141 -0.64 -4.77 -1.30
C SER A 141 -0.78 -4.86 0.22
N CYS A 142 -1.47 -3.87 0.80
CA CYS A 142 -1.86 -3.86 2.21
C CYS A 142 -0.68 -3.73 3.19
N CYS A 143 0.38 -3.02 2.81
CA CYS A 143 1.53 -2.76 3.67
C CYS A 143 1.29 -1.62 4.69
N GLY A 144 0.05 -1.49 5.15
CA GLY A 144 -0.38 -0.46 6.09
C GLY A 144 -0.60 -1.00 7.51
N PHE A 145 -0.93 -0.08 8.42
CA PHE A 145 -1.26 -0.42 9.81
C PHE A 145 -2.46 -1.36 9.94
N ASP A 146 -3.40 -1.31 9.01
CA ASP A 146 -4.63 -2.10 9.11
C ASP A 146 -4.43 -3.61 8.84
N SER A 147 -3.25 -4.01 8.33
CA SER A 147 -2.91 -5.39 7.99
C SER A 147 -1.63 -5.89 8.65
N ILE A 148 -0.54 -5.11 8.62
CA ILE A 148 0.79 -5.59 9.05
C ILE A 148 0.84 -6.06 10.52
N PRO A 149 0.27 -5.35 11.52
CA PRO A 149 0.26 -5.83 12.91
C PRO A 149 -0.51 -7.14 13.08
N ALA A 150 -1.61 -7.30 12.36
CA ALA A 150 -2.41 -8.52 12.40
C ALA A 150 -1.64 -9.70 11.77
N ASP A 151 -1.03 -9.50 10.60
CA ASP A 151 -0.22 -10.51 9.90
C ASP A 151 0.99 -10.95 10.73
N LEU A 152 1.75 -10.00 11.28
CA LEU A 152 2.90 -10.29 12.12
C LEU A 152 2.49 -10.98 13.42
N GLY A 153 1.39 -10.54 14.05
CA GLY A 153 0.85 -11.16 15.25
C GLY A 153 0.39 -12.59 15.02
N ALA A 154 -0.32 -12.85 13.92
CA ALA A 154 -0.75 -14.19 13.53
C ALA A 154 0.45 -15.10 13.25
N ARG A 155 1.42 -14.62 12.46
CA ARG A 155 2.66 -15.36 12.18
C ARG A 155 3.43 -15.68 13.46
N PHE A 156 3.64 -14.69 14.32
CA PHE A 156 4.33 -14.88 15.59
C PHE A 156 3.61 -15.93 16.44
N THR A 157 2.29 -15.83 16.58
CA THR A 157 1.47 -16.79 17.33
C THR A 157 1.65 -18.21 16.81
N VAL A 158 1.58 -18.41 15.49
CA VAL A 158 1.78 -19.73 14.87
C VAL A 158 3.18 -20.27 15.15
N GLN A 159 4.21 -19.42 15.12
CA GLN A 159 5.59 -19.82 15.41
C GLN A 159 5.83 -20.23 16.87
N GLN A 160 5.03 -19.73 17.81
CA GLN A 160 5.15 -20.07 19.24
C GLN A 160 4.36 -21.34 19.63
N LEU A 161 3.49 -21.85 18.75
CA LEU A 161 2.63 -22.99 19.07
C LEU A 161 3.13 -24.26 18.39
N HIS A 162 3.33 -25.33 19.17
CA HIS A 162 3.72 -26.65 18.65
C HIS A 162 2.65 -27.29 17.75
N HIS A 163 1.38 -26.97 18.01
CA HIS A 163 0.24 -27.31 17.17
C HIS A 163 -0.43 -26.01 16.72
N GLY A 164 -0.64 -25.86 15.42
CA GLY A 164 -1.22 -24.63 14.86
C GLY A 164 -2.57 -24.28 15.50
N PRO A 165 -2.85 -22.99 15.75
CA PRO A 165 -4.10 -22.57 16.36
C PRO A 165 -5.28 -22.86 15.43
N LYS A 166 -6.44 -23.22 16.01
CA LYS A 166 -7.70 -23.34 15.24
C LYS A 166 -8.22 -21.98 14.78
N GLN A 167 -7.94 -20.93 15.54
CA GLN A 167 -8.38 -19.56 15.28
C GLN A 167 -7.46 -18.57 15.99
N VAL A 168 -7.13 -17.46 15.33
CA VAL A 168 -6.42 -16.31 15.91
C VAL A 168 -7.35 -15.10 15.82
N CYS A 169 -7.56 -14.41 16.95
CA CYS A 169 -8.31 -13.16 17.02
C CYS A 169 -7.38 -12.06 17.52
N ALA A 170 -7.28 -10.97 16.78
CA ALA A 170 -6.53 -9.78 17.18
C ALA A 170 -7.51 -8.67 17.54
N TYR A 171 -7.28 -8.03 18.69
CA TYR A 171 -8.02 -6.87 19.15
C TYR A 171 -7.07 -5.68 19.26
N LEU A 172 -7.45 -4.55 18.68
CA LEU A 172 -6.65 -3.33 18.68
C LEU A 172 -7.43 -2.20 19.35
N ARG A 173 -6.79 -1.51 20.29
CA ARG A 173 -7.28 -0.26 20.86
C ARG A 173 -6.39 0.87 20.36
N VAL A 174 -6.92 1.68 19.46
CA VAL A 174 -6.15 2.75 18.81
C VAL A 174 -6.60 4.11 19.32
N LYS A 175 -5.67 4.94 19.80
CA LYS A 175 -5.87 6.39 19.99
C LYS A 175 -5.28 7.11 18.77
N ALA A 176 -5.99 7.08 17.63
CA ALA A 176 -5.56 7.79 16.43
C ALA A 176 -6.76 8.43 15.72
N ARG A 177 -6.51 9.54 15.02
CA ARG A 177 -7.45 10.12 14.06
C ARG A 177 -7.06 9.62 12.66
N PRO A 178 -7.96 8.97 11.90
CA PRO A 178 -7.63 8.54 10.54
C PRO A 178 -7.27 9.75 9.67
N SER A 179 -6.35 9.56 8.72
CA SER A 179 -6.05 10.60 7.71
C SER A 179 -7.26 10.82 6.80
N GLY A 180 -7.35 11.95 6.10
CA GLY A 180 -8.46 12.21 5.16
C GLY A 180 -8.60 11.12 4.08
N GLY A 181 -7.48 10.60 3.58
CA GLY A 181 -7.48 9.48 2.63
C GLY A 181 -7.90 8.15 3.26
N SER A 182 -7.49 7.89 4.51
CA SER A 182 -7.94 6.71 5.27
C SER A 182 -9.45 6.77 5.55
N TRP A 183 -9.98 7.95 5.90
CA TRP A 183 -11.42 8.16 6.06
C TRP A 183 -12.19 7.92 4.77
N ALA A 184 -11.73 8.49 3.64
CA ALA A 184 -12.35 8.25 2.34
C ALA A 184 -12.35 6.75 1.98
N SER A 185 -11.23 6.07 2.19
CA SER A 185 -11.11 4.62 1.93
C SER A 185 -12.02 3.78 2.83
N LEU A 186 -12.15 4.15 4.11
CA LEU A 186 -13.06 3.52 5.05
C LEU A 186 -14.52 3.72 4.63
N VAL A 187 -14.91 4.94 4.24
CA VAL A 187 -16.25 5.24 3.73
C VAL A 187 -16.54 4.48 2.44
N GLU A 188 -15.59 4.38 1.52
CA GLU A 188 -15.73 3.59 0.28
C GLU A 188 -15.94 2.10 0.61
N SER A 189 -15.11 1.55 1.52
CA SER A 189 -15.18 0.15 1.96
C SER A 189 -16.50 -0.17 2.66
N LEU A 190 -17.08 0.77 3.41
CA LEU A 190 -18.38 0.64 4.07
C LEU A 190 -19.56 0.88 3.12
N SER A 191 -19.41 1.74 2.12
CA SER A 191 -20.50 2.06 1.18
C SER A 191 -20.73 0.96 0.13
N GLY A 192 -19.79 0.04 -0.04
CA GLY A 192 -19.96 -1.12 -0.94
C GLY A 192 -20.10 -0.74 -2.42
N SER A 193 -19.73 0.48 -2.79
CA SER A 193 -19.83 1.01 -4.15
C SER A 193 -18.75 0.38 -5.04
N ALA A 194 -19.06 -0.81 -5.57
CA ALA A 194 -18.26 -1.39 -6.65
C ALA A 194 -18.40 -0.51 -7.91
N PRO A 195 -17.32 -0.16 -8.61
CA PRO A 195 -17.42 0.43 -9.93
C PRO A 195 -18.24 -0.49 -10.84
N SER A 196 -19.18 0.09 -11.58
CA SER A 196 -20.09 -0.58 -12.52
C SER A 196 -19.35 -1.39 -13.58
N GLY A 197 -18.95 -2.60 -13.21
CA GLY A 197 -18.46 -3.65 -14.10
C GLY A 197 -18.80 -4.96 -13.42
N LYS A 198 -19.47 -5.87 -14.14
CA LYS A 198 -19.93 -7.17 -13.62
C LYS A 198 -18.75 -7.94 -13.00
N LEU A 199 -18.46 -7.72 -11.72
CA LEU A 199 -17.55 -8.58 -10.96
C LEU A 199 -18.24 -9.94 -10.87
N ARG A 200 -17.73 -10.90 -11.65
CA ARG A 200 -18.20 -12.28 -11.58
C ARG A 200 -18.00 -12.75 -10.15
N ARG A 201 -19.09 -13.10 -9.47
CA ARG A 201 -19.09 -13.60 -8.09
C ARG A 201 -17.97 -14.63 -7.91
N PRO A 202 -17.14 -14.55 -6.85
CA PRO A 202 -16.16 -15.58 -6.54
C PRO A 202 -16.83 -16.97 -6.55
N ARG A 203 -16.17 -17.99 -7.13
CA ARG A 203 -16.70 -19.37 -7.16
C ARG A 203 -16.87 -19.96 -5.76
N THR A 204 -16.16 -19.40 -4.77
CA THR A 204 -16.26 -19.73 -3.35
C THR A 204 -16.59 -18.44 -2.59
N ARG A 205 -17.76 -18.38 -1.96
CA ARG A 205 -18.00 -17.35 -0.95
C ARG A 205 -17.03 -17.64 0.21
N PRO A 206 -16.18 -16.69 0.62
CA PRO A 206 -15.47 -16.86 1.89
C PRO A 206 -16.52 -17.07 2.99
N PRO A 207 -16.24 -17.91 4.00
CA PRO A 207 -17.17 -18.11 5.10
C PRO A 207 -17.52 -16.74 5.69
N ARG A 208 -18.82 -16.44 5.77
CA ARG A 208 -19.29 -15.23 6.45
C ARG A 208 -19.00 -15.40 7.92
N LEU A 209 -17.87 -14.87 8.39
CA LEU A 209 -17.68 -14.59 9.80
C LEU A 209 -18.52 -13.36 10.13
N HIS A 210 -19.83 -13.53 10.28
CA HIS A 210 -20.65 -12.56 10.98
C HIS A 210 -20.12 -12.50 12.40
N ARG A 211 -19.41 -11.42 12.75
CA ARG A 211 -19.09 -11.14 14.15
C ARG A 211 -19.92 -9.94 14.56
N ALA A 212 -20.86 -10.20 15.47
CA ALA A 212 -21.46 -9.13 16.25
C ALA A 212 -20.35 -8.43 17.06
N PRO A 213 -20.60 -7.22 17.57
CA PRO A 213 -19.75 -6.67 18.61
C PRO A 213 -19.54 -7.71 19.71
N GLU A 214 -18.30 -7.89 20.17
CA GLU A 214 -17.96 -8.85 21.22
C GLU A 214 -17.25 -8.15 22.38
N GLU A 215 -17.43 -8.63 23.60
CA GLU A 215 -16.70 -8.09 24.74
C GLU A 215 -15.25 -8.62 24.74
N ALA A 216 -14.29 -7.70 24.71
CA ALA A 216 -12.87 -8.01 24.76
C ALA A 216 -12.09 -6.90 25.47
N GLY A 217 -11.18 -7.27 26.38
CA GLY A 217 -10.28 -6.32 27.03
C GLY A 217 -10.98 -5.21 27.83
N GLY A 218 -12.11 -5.54 28.47
CA GLY A 218 -12.87 -4.60 29.31
C GLY A 218 -13.69 -3.57 28.52
N GLY A 219 -14.06 -3.87 27.27
CA GLY A 219 -14.96 -3.05 26.46
C GLY A 219 -15.51 -3.81 25.25
N TRP A 220 -16.25 -3.12 24.38
CA TRP A 220 -16.77 -3.70 23.15
C TRP A 220 -15.75 -3.62 22.02
N ALA A 221 -15.47 -4.75 21.40
CA ALA A 221 -14.74 -4.87 20.15
C ALA A 221 -15.72 -4.87 18.98
N LEU A 222 -15.49 -3.97 18.03
CA LEU A 222 -16.24 -3.91 16.78
C LEU A 222 -15.41 -4.56 15.67
N PRO A 223 -16.02 -5.34 14.76
CA PRO A 223 -15.31 -5.91 13.63
C PRO A 223 -14.76 -4.79 12.74
N LEU A 224 -13.43 -4.75 12.58
CA LEU A 224 -12.79 -3.91 11.56
C LEU A 224 -12.99 -4.57 10.19
N PRO A 225 -13.38 -3.83 9.14
CA PRO A 225 -13.47 -4.34 7.78
C PRO A 225 -12.06 -4.58 7.22
N VAL A 226 -11.41 -5.67 7.64
CA VAL A 226 -10.10 -6.09 7.12
C VAL A 226 -10.26 -6.86 5.82
N ILE A 227 -9.27 -6.72 4.94
CA ILE A 227 -9.30 -7.26 3.58
C ILE A 227 -9.18 -8.79 3.51
N ASP A 228 -8.57 -9.41 4.52
CA ASP A 228 -8.23 -10.84 4.54
C ASP A 228 -9.46 -11.75 4.38
N GLN A 229 -10.63 -11.28 4.81
CA GLN A 229 -11.87 -12.02 4.66
C GLN A 229 -12.42 -12.01 3.24
N SER A 230 -12.06 -11.00 2.45
CA SER A 230 -12.59 -10.73 1.11
C SER A 230 -11.63 -11.17 0.00
N VAL A 231 -10.35 -11.37 0.34
CA VAL A 231 -9.29 -11.77 -0.58
C VAL A 231 -8.67 -13.08 -0.09
N VAL A 232 -9.46 -14.17 -0.16
CA VAL A 232 -8.95 -15.54 -0.01
C VAL A 232 -8.64 -16.11 -1.38
#